data_AF-A0A7C1G7G7-F1
#
_entry.id   AF-A0A7C1G7G7-F1
#
_cell.length_a   1.000
_cell.length_b   1.000
_cell.length_c   1.000
_cell.angle_alpha   90.00
_cell.angle_beta   90.00
_cell.angle_gamma   90.00
#
_symmetry.space_group_name_H-M   'P 1'
#
loop_
_entity.id
_entity.type
_entity.pdbx_description
1 polymer ?
#
loop_
_entity_poly.entity_id
_entity_poly.type
_entity_poly.pdbx_seq_one_letter_code
_entity_poly.pdbx_strand_id
1 'polypeptide(L)'
;MERSLDFTETRPRTGVGSWSWIWQAVTGLGIIFLVGLHMIAHHFVVEGGLRNFAQVQAYLRHPVILPLEVLFLIVVTAHALLGVRAILFDLGLSDQTEKRITQALTVVGVLTIGYGLWLTWVVIR
;
A
#
# COMPACT_ATOMS: atom_id res chain seq x y z
N MET A 1 -25.21 -48.32 3.89
CA MET A 1 -24.54 -47.60 2.79
C MET A 1 -24.43 -46.14 3.24
N GLU A 2 -23.55 -45.90 4.21
CA GLU A 2 -23.34 -44.57 4.78
C GLU A 2 -22.31 -43.85 3.93
N ARG A 3 -22.75 -42.80 3.25
CA ARG A 3 -21.91 -41.95 2.42
C ARG A 3 -21.13 -41.06 3.39
N SER A 4 -19.90 -41.46 3.71
CA SER A 4 -18.96 -40.64 4.47
C SER A 4 -18.81 -39.30 3.73
N LEU A 5 -19.39 -38.25 4.30
CA LEU A 5 -19.16 -36.89 3.83
C LEU A 5 -17.70 -36.57 4.15
N ASP A 6 -16.85 -36.70 3.15
CA ASP A 6 -15.48 -36.20 3.18
C ASP A 6 -15.57 -34.67 3.25
N PHE A 7 -15.55 -34.15 4.48
CA PHE A 7 -15.33 -32.73 4.74
C PHE A 7 -13.86 -32.45 4.49
N THR A 8 -13.44 -32.51 3.23
CA THR A 8 -12.17 -31.91 2.83
C THR A 8 -12.31 -30.43 3.17
N GLU A 9 -11.54 -29.97 4.15
CA GLU A 9 -11.56 -28.61 4.67
C GLU A 9 -11.22 -27.65 3.51
N THR A 10 -12.24 -27.15 2.83
CA THR A 10 -12.06 -26.18 1.75
C THR A 10 -11.68 -24.87 2.41
N ARG A 11 -10.38 -24.54 2.38
CA ARG A 11 -9.93 -23.21 2.83
C ARG A 11 -10.83 -22.15 2.17
N PRO A 12 -11.42 -21.23 2.93
CA PRO A 12 -12.26 -20.18 2.37
C PRO A 12 -11.48 -19.45 1.26
N ARG A 13 -11.98 -19.53 0.02
CA ARG A 13 -11.35 -18.91 -1.15
C ARG A 13 -11.24 -17.39 -1.04
N THR A 14 -12.00 -16.77 -0.14
CA THR A 14 -12.03 -15.32 0.09
C THR A 14 -10.81 -14.81 0.87
N GLY A 15 -9.99 -15.67 1.46
CA GLY A 15 -8.76 -15.27 2.16
C GLY A 15 -8.98 -14.37 3.39
N VAL A 16 -10.23 -14.22 3.85
CA VAL A 16 -10.58 -13.49 5.07
C VAL A 16 -9.92 -14.18 6.27
N GLY A 17 -9.24 -13.40 7.12
CA GLY A 17 -8.43 -13.93 8.22
C GLY A 17 -6.99 -14.31 7.84
N SER A 18 -6.59 -14.17 6.56
CA SER A 18 -5.19 -14.28 6.17
C SER A 18 -4.37 -13.08 6.65
N TRP A 19 -3.05 -13.26 6.76
CA TRP A 19 -2.12 -12.18 7.12
C TRP A 19 -2.22 -10.99 6.16
N SER A 20 -2.39 -11.25 4.86
CA SER A 20 -2.56 -10.20 3.85
C SER A 20 -3.84 -9.39 4.03
N TRP A 21 -4.93 -10.02 4.46
CA TRP A 21 -6.18 -9.31 4.77
C TRP A 21 -6.01 -8.38 5.97
N ILE A 22 -5.36 -8.86 7.04
CA ILE A 22 -5.07 -8.04 8.23
C ILE A 22 -4.25 -6.81 7.84
N TRP A 23 -3.18 -7.00 7.07
CA TRP A 23 -2.37 -5.88 6.59
C TRP A 23 -3.14 -4.92 5.71
N GLN A 24 -4.02 -5.41 4.83
CA GLN A 24 -4.86 -4.56 3.99
C GLN A 24 -5.82 -3.70 4.84
N ALA A 25 -6.43 -4.26 5.88
CA ALA A 25 -7.31 -3.54 6.79
C ALA A 25 -6.54 -2.49 7.61
N VAL A 26 -5.41 -2.87 8.21
CA VAL A 26 -4.56 -1.95 8.99
C VAL A 26 -4.04 -0.81 8.13
N THR A 27 -3.52 -1.10 6.94
CA THR A 27 -3.04 -0.07 6.01
C THR A 27 -4.18 0.78 5.45
N GLY A 28 -5.39 0.22 5.26
CA GLY A 28 -6.57 0.98 4.86
C GLY A 28 -6.97 2.03 5.90
N LEU A 29 -7.01 1.64 7.17
CA LEU A 29 -7.22 2.59 8.26
C LEU A 29 -6.09 3.62 8.34
N GLY A 30 -4.84 3.17 8.17
CA GLY A 30 -3.67 4.04 8.11
C GLY A 30 -3.76 5.08 7.00
N ILE A 31 -4.24 4.70 5.81
CA ILE A 31 -4.41 5.62 4.69
C ILE A 31 -5.43 6.70 4.98
N ILE A 32 -6.57 6.39 5.62
CA ILE A 32 -7.57 7.41 5.97
C ILE A 32 -6.91 8.55 6.76
N PHE A 33 -6.05 8.20 7.72
CA PHE A 33 -5.31 9.19 8.50
C PHE A 33 -4.23 9.90 7.68
N LEU A 34 -3.35 9.14 7.02
CA LEU A 34 -2.18 9.68 6.33
C LEU A 34 -2.55 10.51 5.10
N VAL A 35 -3.54 10.08 4.31
CA VAL A 35 -4.08 10.87 3.21
C VAL A 35 -4.77 12.12 3.73
N GLY A 36 -5.49 12.03 4.85
CA GLY A 36 -6.11 13.19 5.49
C GLY A 36 -5.05 14.24 5.88
N LEU A 37 -3.97 13.81 6.54
CA LEU A 37 -2.85 14.70 6.88
C LEU A 37 -2.17 15.28 5.64
N HIS A 38 -1.93 14.47 4.61
CA HIS A 38 -1.35 14.91 3.34
C HIS A 38 -2.22 15.98 2.66
N MET A 39 -3.53 15.74 2.57
CA MET A 39 -4.47 16.71 2.04
C MET A 39 -4.45 18.00 2.85
N ILE A 40 -4.45 17.91 4.18
CA ILE A 40 -4.40 19.08 5.06
C ILE A 40 -3.12 19.90 4.87
N ALA A 41 -1.97 19.24 4.87
CA ALA A 41 -0.69 19.89 4.70
C ALA A 41 -0.63 20.65 3.37
N HIS A 42 -1.01 20.02 2.26
CA HIS A 42 -0.91 20.63 0.93
C HIS A 42 -2.01 21.64 0.60
N HIS A 43 -3.21 21.52 1.18
CA HIS A 43 -4.36 22.35 0.80
C HIS A 43 -4.72 23.43 1.82
N PHE A 44 -4.34 23.26 3.10
CA PHE A 44 -4.71 24.20 4.16
C PHE A 44 -3.52 24.81 4.90
N VAL A 45 -2.36 24.15 4.93
CA VAL A 45 -1.16 24.67 5.62
C VAL A 45 -0.22 25.40 4.68
N VAL A 46 0.05 24.84 3.50
CA VAL A 46 0.90 25.47 2.50
C VAL A 46 0.09 26.48 1.69
N GLU A 47 0.10 27.74 2.11
CA GLU A 47 -0.57 28.83 1.40
C GLU A 47 -0.10 28.93 -0.06
N GLY A 48 -1.05 28.84 -1.00
CA GLY A 48 -0.75 28.87 -2.44
C GLY A 48 -0.16 27.57 -3.01
N GLY A 49 0.16 26.57 -2.18
CA GLY A 49 0.72 25.29 -2.58
C GLY A 49 2.22 25.33 -2.91
N LEU A 50 2.82 24.14 -3.06
CA LEU A 50 4.21 23.99 -3.49
C LEU A 50 4.28 24.17 -5.03
N ARG A 51 4.83 25.30 -5.50
CA ARG A 51 4.85 25.68 -6.93
C ARG A 51 6.21 25.56 -7.60
N ASN A 52 7.26 25.35 -6.82
CA ASN A 52 8.62 25.20 -7.34
C ASN A 52 9.43 24.20 -6.52
N PHE A 53 10.56 23.79 -7.09
CA PHE A 53 11.44 22.79 -6.51
C PHE A 53 11.99 23.18 -5.13
N ALA A 54 12.35 24.46 -4.94
CA ALA A 54 12.87 24.94 -3.65
C ALA A 54 11.84 24.82 -2.52
N GLN A 55 10.56 25.08 -2.82
CA GLN A 55 9.46 24.89 -1.88
C GLN A 55 9.26 23.41 -1.53
N VAL A 56 9.34 22.51 -2.52
CA VAL A 56 9.28 21.05 -2.27
C VAL A 56 10.42 20.59 -1.37
N GLN A 57 11.65 21.05 -1.62
CA GLN A 57 12.78 20.74 -0.74
C GLN A 57 12.58 21.25 0.68
N ALA A 58 12.11 22.50 0.83
CA ALA A 58 11.86 23.08 2.16
C ALA A 58 10.79 22.30 2.93
N TYR A 59 9.71 21.89 2.26
CA TYR A 59 8.65 21.05 2.83
C TYR A 59 9.20 19.69 3.28
N LEU A 60 9.93 18.99 2.41
CA LEU A 60 10.50 17.67 2.73
C LEU A 60 11.65 17.72 3.74
N ARG A 61 12.30 18.88 3.96
CA ARG A 61 13.30 19.03 5.03
C ARG A 61 12.68 19.23 6.41
N HIS A 62 11.37 19.43 6.51
CA HIS A 62 10.71 19.55 7.80
C HIS A 62 10.69 18.19 8.54
N PRO A 63 11.16 18.13 9.80
CA PRO A 63 11.44 16.86 10.50
C PRO A 63 10.19 16.01 10.79
N VAL A 64 9.00 16.61 10.75
CA VAL A 64 7.71 15.90 10.90
C VAL A 64 7.14 15.49 9.54
N ILE A 65 7.36 16.28 8.49
CA ILE A 65 6.75 16.04 7.18
C ILE A 65 7.45 14.86 6.50
N LEU A 66 8.78 14.83 6.52
CA LEU A 66 9.55 13.75 5.90
C LEU A 66 9.11 12.35 6.36
N PRO A 67 9.06 12.03 7.68
CA PRO A 67 8.62 10.72 8.11
C PRO A 67 7.14 10.45 7.79
N LEU A 68 6.27 11.47 7.82
CA LEU A 68 4.86 11.30 7.44
C LEU A 68 4.69 10.94 5.97
N GLU A 69 5.37 11.64 5.06
CA GLU A 69 5.31 11.37 3.62
C GLU A 69 5.96 10.03 3.26
N VAL A 70 7.06 9.66 3.93
CA VAL A 70 7.70 8.34 3.77
C VAL A 70 6.78 7.22 4.28
N LEU A 71 6.17 7.40 5.45
CA LEU A 71 5.20 6.45 5.97
C LEU A 71 3.99 6.34 5.04
N PHE A 72 3.50 7.47 4.52
CA PHE A 72 2.39 7.49 3.58
C PHE A 72 2.71 6.73 2.30
N LEU A 73 3.89 6.94 1.69
CA LEU A 73 4.38 6.19 0.54
C LEU A 73 4.33 4.68 0.77
N ILE A 74 4.83 4.20 1.91
CA ILE A 74 4.88 2.77 2.24
C ILE A 74 3.47 2.22 2.42
N VAL A 75 2.64 2.89 3.22
CA VAL A 75 1.29 2.42 3.56
C VAL A 75 0.39 2.42 2.33
N VAL A 76 0.39 3.50 1.54
CA VAL A 76 -0.45 3.61 0.33
C VAL A 76 -0.08 2.58 -0.71
N THR A 77 1.23 2.34 -0.92
CA THR A 77 1.71 1.33 -1.86
C THR A 77 1.32 -0.07 -1.41
N ALA A 78 1.51 -0.39 -0.12
CA ALA A 78 1.15 -1.70 0.43
C ALA A 78 -0.35 -1.97 0.30
N HIS A 79 -1.20 -1.03 0.71
CA HIS A 79 -2.65 -1.18 0.63
C HIS A 79 -3.14 -1.35 -0.80
N ALA A 80 -2.66 -0.49 -1.72
CA ALA A 80 -3.08 -0.53 -3.11
C ALA A 80 -2.76 -1.90 -3.74
N LEU A 81 -1.55 -2.41 -3.53
CA LEU A 81 -1.14 -3.69 -4.13
C LEU A 81 -1.81 -4.89 -3.45
N LEU A 82 -2.07 -4.84 -2.15
CA LEU A 82 -2.86 -5.87 -1.46
C LEU A 82 -4.32 -5.88 -1.96
N GLY A 83 -4.91 -4.70 -2.19
CA GLY A 83 -6.25 -4.57 -2.75
C GLY A 83 -6.36 -5.07 -4.20
N VAL A 84 -5.40 -4.70 -5.06
CA VAL A 84 -5.31 -5.24 -6.43
C VAL A 84 -5.18 -6.77 -6.41
N ARG A 85 -4.34 -7.32 -5.51
CA ARG A 85 -4.22 -8.76 -5.34
C ARG A 85 -5.55 -9.41 -4.99
N ALA A 86 -6.30 -8.84 -4.04
CA ALA A 86 -7.60 -9.35 -3.63
C ALA A 86 -8.59 -9.37 -4.80
N ILE A 87 -8.71 -8.27 -5.53
CA ILE A 87 -9.58 -8.17 -6.72
C ILE A 87 -9.22 -9.24 -7.77
N LEU A 88 -7.93 -9.46 -8.03
CA LEU A 88 -7.49 -10.45 -9.01
C LEU A 88 -7.78 -11.90 -8.58
N PHE A 89 -7.70 -12.19 -7.28
CA PHE A 89 -7.97 -13.54 -6.75
C PHE A 89 -9.48 -13.85 -6.79
N ASP A 90 -10.33 -12.83 -6.65
CA ASP A 90 -11.79 -12.98 -6.78
C ASP A 90 -12.24 -13.39 -8.20
N LEU A 91 -11.35 -13.33 -9.19
CA LEU A 91 -11.62 -13.77 -10.57
C LEU A 91 -11.50 -15.30 -10.76
N GLY A 92 -11.12 -16.06 -9.73
CA GLY A 92 -11.04 -17.52 -9.81
C GLY A 92 -9.87 -18.03 -10.65
N LEU A 93 -8.71 -17.38 -10.53
CA LEU A 93 -7.49 -17.75 -11.25
C LEU A 93 -6.90 -19.07 -10.71
N SER A 94 -6.00 -19.68 -11.48
CA SER A 94 -5.26 -20.86 -11.01
C SER A 94 -4.21 -20.49 -9.96
N ASP A 95 -3.92 -21.41 -9.02
CA ASP A 95 -2.94 -21.21 -7.93
C ASP A 95 -1.56 -20.75 -8.45
N GLN A 96 -1.12 -21.29 -9.59
CA GLN A 96 0.14 -20.92 -10.21
C GLN A 96 0.14 -19.46 -10.71
N THR A 97 -1.01 -18.98 -11.20
CA THR A 97 -1.20 -17.60 -11.65
C THR A 97 -1.25 -16.67 -10.44
N GLU A 98 -2.00 -17.01 -9.40
CA GLU A 98 -2.07 -16.25 -8.15
C GLU A 98 -0.70 -16.07 -7.49
N LYS A 99 0.14 -17.12 -7.49
CA LYS A 99 1.52 -17.06 -7.00
C LYS A 99 2.37 -16.08 -7.81
N ARG A 100 2.26 -16.11 -9.14
CA ARG A 100 2.99 -15.18 -10.03
C ARG A 100 2.52 -13.74 -9.85
N ILE A 101 1.21 -13.52 -9.72
CA ILE A 101 0.63 -12.21 -9.41
C ILE A 101 1.18 -11.68 -8.10
N THR A 102 1.20 -12.50 -7.05
CA THR A 102 1.76 -12.11 -5.75
C THR A 102 3.21 -11.67 -5.89
N GLN A 103 4.04 -12.47 -6.58
CA GLN A 103 5.44 -12.13 -6.82
C GLN A 103 5.60 -10.82 -7.61
N ALA A 104 4.84 -10.65 -8.69
CA ALA A 104 4.90 -9.46 -9.52
C ALA A 104 4.50 -8.21 -8.72
N LEU A 105 3.39 -8.27 -7.97
CA LEU A 105 2.95 -7.17 -7.12
C LEU A 105 3.96 -6.85 -6.03
N THR A 106 4.60 -7.86 -5.41
CA THR A 106 5.68 -7.63 -4.43
C THR A 106 6.86 -6.90 -5.06
N VAL A 107 7.31 -7.32 -6.25
CA VAL A 107 8.41 -6.65 -6.96
C VAL A 107 8.04 -5.21 -7.28
N VAL A 108 6.84 -4.96 -7.80
CA VAL A 108 6.34 -3.60 -8.06
C VAL A 108 6.34 -2.76 -6.78
N GLY A 109 5.85 -3.31 -5.66
CA GLY A 109 5.84 -2.60 -4.37
C GLY A 109 7.23 -2.24 -3.88
N VAL A 110 8.18 -3.17 -3.93
CA VAL A 110 9.57 -2.94 -3.54
C VAL A 110 10.23 -1.88 -4.43
N LEU A 111 10.03 -1.95 -5.74
CA LEU A 111 10.57 -0.96 -6.68
C LEU A 111 9.97 0.43 -6.44
N THR A 112 8.66 0.54 -6.26
CA THR A 112 7.99 1.82 -5.98
C THR A 112 8.48 2.45 -4.68
N ILE A 113 8.56 1.67 -3.60
CA ILE A 113 9.04 2.18 -2.31
C ILE A 113 10.53 2.53 -2.41
N GLY A 114 11.36 1.65 -2.96
CA GLY A 114 12.80 1.89 -3.11
C GLY A 114 13.10 3.12 -3.96
N TYR A 115 12.39 3.29 -5.07
CA TYR A 115 12.51 4.45 -5.93
C TYR A 115 12.03 5.73 -5.23
N GLY A 116 10.91 5.70 -4.53
CA GLY A 116 10.40 6.86 -3.77
C GLY A 116 11.33 7.28 -2.63
N LEU A 117 11.93 6.32 -1.92
CA LEU A 117 12.94 6.60 -0.88
C LEU A 117 14.23 7.19 -1.49
N TRP A 118 14.70 6.61 -2.60
CA TRP A 118 15.85 7.15 -3.32
C TRP A 118 15.60 8.57 -3.82
N LEU A 119 14.44 8.82 -4.45
CA LEU A 119 14.05 10.16 -4.88
C LEU A 119 13.99 11.14 -3.71
N THR A 120 13.37 10.74 -2.60
CA THR A 120 13.30 11.58 -1.39
C THR A 120 14.69 11.98 -0.93
N TRP A 121 15.63 11.02 -0.88
CA TRP A 121 17.02 11.28 -0.50
C TRP A 121 17.72 12.22 -1.48
N VAL A 122 17.56 12.01 -2.80
CA VAL A 122 18.14 12.88 -3.82
C VAL A 122 17.59 14.30 -3.74
N VAL A 123 16.29 14.46 -3.46
CA VAL A 123 15.62 15.77 -3.40
C VAL A 123 16.05 16.57 -2.17
N ILE A 124 16.22 15.93 -1.01
CA ILE A 124 16.57 16.65 0.22
C ILE A 124 18.06 16.97 0.34
N ARG A 125 18.92 16.31 -0.44
CA ARG A 125 20.36 16.55 -0.49
C ARG A 125 20.66 17.83 -1.26
#